data_AF-A0A7S3NN70-F1
#
_entry.id   AF-A0A7S3NN70-F1
#
_cell.length_a   1.000
_cell.length_b   1.000
_cell.length_c   1.000
_cell.angle_alpha   90.00
_cell.angle_beta   90.00
_cell.angle_gamma   90.00
#
_symmetry.space_group_name_H-M   'P 1'
#
loop_
_entity.id
_entity.type
_entity.pdbx_description
1 polymer ?
#
loop_
_entity_poly.entity_id
_entity_poly.type
_entity_poly.pdbx_seq_one_letter_code
_entity_poly.pdbx_strand_id
1 'polypeptide(L)'
;RIFVFLVIAMQVVLVYCGKDYYRLLGIKRTANEREIKKAFKKLSLKYHPDKNKDNPEKAKEKFVEIANAYEILSDPEKRKIYDQFGEDGLNQAQQQENQRNAGQAHGFGNMNMDDIFNQFFGGGGAGPGAGFGGHGGNFNLGGGHHQQQHQQQPRVDYFENSDVTKLNMQTISSFYRRNIVWVIFFYNPKDSKIKERAEQFKILSEKTHGIIGVGVVDCEEDEEIC
;
A
#
# COMPACT_ATOMS: atom_id res chain seq x y z
N ARG A 1 -40.38 29.85 11.03
CA ARG A 1 -39.03 30.35 10.66
C ARG A 1 -37.93 29.76 11.56
N ILE A 2 -38.03 29.89 12.90
CA ILE A 2 -37.09 29.26 13.86
C ILE A 2 -37.04 27.73 13.72
N PHE A 3 -38.19 27.08 13.50
CA PHE A 3 -38.26 25.62 13.34
C PHE A 3 -37.47 25.09 12.13
N VAL A 4 -37.44 25.84 11.02
CA VAL A 4 -36.68 25.48 9.81
C VAL A 4 -35.18 25.64 10.06
N PHE A 5 -34.77 26.68 10.79
CA PHE A 5 -33.38 26.86 11.20
C PHE A 5 -32.90 25.76 12.16
N LEU A 6 -33.74 25.32 13.09
CA LEU A 6 -33.43 24.21 14.00
C LEU A 6 -33.31 22.87 13.26
N VAL A 7 -34.19 22.61 12.29
CA VAL A 7 -34.12 21.39 11.47
C VAL A 7 -32.88 21.41 10.57
N ILE A 8 -32.55 22.53 9.94
CA ILE A 8 -31.31 22.66 9.15
C ILE A 8 -30.07 22.51 10.03
N ALA A 9 -30.04 23.15 11.21
CA ALA A 9 -28.93 22.99 12.16
C ALA A 9 -28.80 21.53 12.64
N MET A 10 -29.91 20.84 12.90
CA MET A 10 -29.91 19.43 13.29
C MET A 10 -29.47 18.50 12.15
N GLN A 11 -29.84 18.79 10.90
CA GLN A 11 -29.35 18.08 9.71
C GLN A 11 -27.84 18.29 9.51
N VAL A 12 -27.33 19.51 9.74
CA VAL A 12 -25.90 19.81 9.68
C VAL A 12 -25.10 19.10 10.79
N VAL A 13 -25.67 18.91 11.98
CA VAL A 13 -25.03 18.15 13.07
C VAL A 13 -24.95 16.65 12.77
N LEU A 14 -25.94 16.06 12.10
CA LEU A 14 -25.94 14.64 11.74
C LEU A 14 -24.88 14.28 10.68
N VAL A 15 -24.51 15.21 9.81
CA VAL A 15 -23.48 15.01 8.77
C VAL A 15 -22.06 14.95 9.34
N TYR A 16 -21.85 15.39 10.59
CA TYR A 16 -20.54 15.41 11.25
C TYR A 16 -20.17 14.10 11.99
N CYS A 17 -20.91 13.01 11.78
CA CYS A 17 -20.70 11.74 12.49
C CYS A 17 -19.98 10.64 11.67
N GLY A 18 -19.45 10.98 10.49
CA GLY A 18 -18.52 10.10 9.76
C GLY A 18 -17.12 10.15 10.39
N LYS A 19 -16.46 8.99 10.51
CA LYS A 19 -15.05 8.93 10.92
C LYS A 19 -14.19 9.66 9.88
N ASP A 20 -13.65 10.81 10.25
CA ASP A 20 -12.70 11.56 9.43
C ASP A 20 -11.26 11.14 9.80
N TYR A 21 -10.62 10.33 8.95
CA TYR A 21 -9.27 9.82 9.15
C TYR A 21 -8.22 10.94 9.22
N TYR A 22 -8.43 12.05 8.50
CA TYR A 22 -7.55 13.21 8.58
C TYR A 22 -7.69 13.90 9.94
N ARG A 23 -8.93 14.05 10.43
CA ARG A 23 -9.19 14.58 11.78
C ARG A 23 -8.64 13.66 12.87
N LEU A 24 -8.71 12.35 12.67
CA LEU A 24 -8.21 11.35 13.61
C LEU A 24 -6.68 11.39 13.72
N LEU A 25 -5.97 11.58 12.60
CA LEU A 25 -4.53 11.84 12.58
C LEU A 25 -4.15 13.28 12.96
N GLY A 26 -5.12 14.20 13.03
CA GLY A 26 -4.89 15.61 13.35
C GLY A 26 -4.18 16.37 12.23
N ILE A 27 -4.44 16.02 10.98
CA ILE A 27 -3.82 16.60 9.78
C ILE A 27 -4.87 17.20 8.83
N LYS A 28 -4.41 18.00 7.86
CA LYS A 28 -5.28 18.54 6.81
C LYS A 28 -5.46 17.51 5.69
N ARG A 29 -6.57 17.60 4.95
CA ARG A 29 -6.81 16.78 3.73
C ARG A 29 -5.74 16.94 2.65
N THR A 30 -5.08 18.10 2.61
CA THR A 30 -3.96 18.39 1.71
C THR A 30 -2.62 17.83 2.19
N ALA A 31 -2.60 17.07 3.29
CA ALA A 31 -1.35 16.57 3.85
C ALA A 31 -0.64 15.63 2.87
N ASN A 32 0.67 15.81 2.74
CA ASN A 32 1.50 14.90 1.96
C ASN A 32 1.81 13.61 2.77
N GLU A 33 2.36 12.61 2.10
CA GLU A 33 2.66 11.30 2.71
C GLU A 33 3.60 11.41 3.93
N ARG A 34 4.57 12.33 3.88
CA ARG A 34 5.51 12.56 4.99
C ARG A 34 4.78 13.08 6.23
N GLU A 35 3.81 13.98 6.05
CA GLU A 35 3.00 14.52 7.13
C GLU A 35 2.09 13.46 7.74
N ILE A 36 1.49 12.60 6.90
CA ILE A 36 0.67 11.46 7.33
C ILE A 36 1.50 10.51 8.19
N LYS A 37 2.68 10.09 7.69
CA LYS A 37 3.60 9.20 8.42
C LYS A 37 4.10 9.81 9.73
N LYS A 38 4.39 11.11 9.74
CA LYS A 38 4.83 11.83 10.94
C LYS A 38 3.72 11.91 12.00
N ALA A 39 2.48 12.17 11.57
CA ALA A 39 1.33 12.21 12.45
C ALA A 39 1.05 10.84 13.07
N PHE A 40 1.06 9.78 12.26
CA PHE A 40 0.93 8.40 12.71
C PHE A 40 1.99 8.07 13.78
N LYS A 41 3.28 8.25 13.48
CA LYS A 41 4.37 7.98 14.44
C LYS A 41 4.17 8.69 15.78
N LYS A 42 3.76 9.97 15.75
CA LYS A 42 3.50 10.75 16.97
C LYS A 42 2.37 10.16 17.81
N LEU A 43 1.29 9.75 17.15
CA LEU A 43 0.11 9.21 17.82
C LEU A 43 0.33 7.77 18.30
N SER A 44 1.03 6.93 17.53
CA SER A 44 1.43 5.57 17.92
C SER A 44 2.24 5.58 19.22
N LEU A 45 3.20 6.51 19.35
CA LEU A 45 3.97 6.67 20.58
C LEU A 45 3.14 7.24 21.74
N LYS A 46 2.09 8.01 21.46
CA LYS A 46 1.21 8.58 22.48
C LYS A 46 0.30 7.52 23.08
N TYR A 47 -0.24 6.62 22.26
CA TYR A 47 -1.16 5.57 22.67
C TYR A 47 -0.49 4.21 22.91
N HIS A 48 0.84 4.17 22.98
CA HIS A 48 1.59 2.97 23.30
C HIS A 48 1.21 2.42 24.69
N PRO A 49 1.07 1.10 24.88
CA PRO A 49 0.72 0.48 26.16
C PRO A 49 1.63 0.92 27.32
N ASP A 50 2.94 1.03 27.08
CA ASP A 50 3.91 1.48 28.09
C ASP A 50 3.59 2.85 28.70
N LYS A 51 2.96 3.75 27.94
CA LYS A 51 2.61 5.10 28.40
C LYS A 51 1.18 5.22 28.91
N ASN A 52 0.37 4.17 28.75
CA ASN A 52 -1.07 4.17 29.06
C ASN A 52 -1.44 2.95 29.92
N LYS A 53 -0.63 2.64 30.93
CA LYS A 53 -0.82 1.50 31.84
C LYS A 53 -2.11 1.58 32.65
N ASP A 54 -2.60 2.80 32.89
CA ASP A 54 -3.80 3.05 33.70
C ASP A 54 -5.11 2.89 32.91
N ASN A 55 -5.05 2.96 31.57
CA ASN A 55 -6.21 2.84 30.68
C ASN A 55 -5.82 2.10 29.38
N PRO A 56 -5.38 0.84 29.45
CA PRO A 56 -4.83 0.12 28.30
C PRO A 56 -5.87 -0.14 27.21
N GLU A 57 -7.13 -0.39 27.58
CA GLU A 57 -8.22 -0.66 26.63
C GLU A 57 -8.53 0.55 25.74
N LYS A 58 -8.70 1.73 26.34
CA LYS A 58 -8.94 2.98 25.58
C LYS A 58 -7.74 3.34 24.68
N ALA A 59 -6.52 3.07 25.13
CA ALA A 59 -5.33 3.29 24.32
C ALA A 59 -5.27 2.33 23.13
N LYS A 60 -5.64 1.05 23.33
CA LYS A 60 -5.78 0.05 22.27
C LYS A 60 -6.81 0.48 21.23
N GLU A 61 -8.02 0.84 21.64
CA GLU A 61 -9.08 1.30 20.74
C GLU A 61 -8.61 2.48 19.89
N LYS A 62 -8.04 3.52 20.54
CA LYS A 62 -7.54 4.71 19.84
C LYS A 62 -6.43 4.38 18.86
N PHE A 63 -5.53 3.48 19.21
CA PHE A 63 -4.47 3.09 18.31
C PHE A 63 -4.97 2.31 17.11
N VAL A 64 -5.92 1.38 17.29
CA VAL A 64 -6.53 0.64 16.17
C VAL A 64 -7.18 1.62 15.19
N GLU A 65 -7.91 2.63 15.71
CA GLU A 65 -8.45 3.70 14.87
C GLU A 65 -7.36 4.45 14.09
N ILE A 66 -6.24 4.78 14.76
CA ILE A 66 -5.10 5.50 14.16
C ILE A 66 -4.37 4.65 13.12
N ALA A 67 -4.20 3.36 13.37
CA ALA A 67 -3.58 2.41 12.44
C ALA A 67 -4.43 2.24 11.18
N ASN A 68 -5.75 2.08 11.34
CA ASN A 68 -6.69 2.03 10.22
C ASN A 68 -6.63 3.33 9.39
N ALA A 69 -6.65 4.49 10.05
CA ALA A 69 -6.55 5.78 9.35
C ALA A 69 -5.24 5.92 8.57
N TYR A 70 -4.12 5.46 9.15
CA TYR A 70 -2.83 5.47 8.46
C TYR A 70 -2.80 4.53 7.25
N GLU A 71 -3.31 3.30 7.39
CA GLU A 71 -3.36 2.34 6.27
C GLU A 71 -4.10 2.90 5.07
N ILE A 72 -5.28 3.47 5.30
CA ILE A 72 -6.09 4.08 4.23
C ILE A 72 -5.40 5.31 3.63
N LEU A 73 -4.88 6.22 4.47
CA LEU A 73 -4.34 7.49 3.98
C LEU A 73 -2.92 7.38 3.40
N SER A 74 -2.17 6.35 3.78
CA SER A 74 -0.81 6.10 3.27
C SER A 74 -0.81 5.49 1.88
N ASP A 75 -1.86 4.74 1.53
CA ASP A 75 -2.03 4.13 0.22
C ASP A 75 -2.74 5.12 -0.73
N PRO A 76 -2.13 5.52 -1.86
CA PRO A 76 -2.72 6.49 -2.78
C PRO A 76 -4.07 6.05 -3.38
N GLU A 77 -4.29 4.75 -3.60
CA GLU A 77 -5.53 4.23 -4.17
C GLU A 77 -6.64 4.19 -3.12
N LYS A 78 -6.36 3.65 -1.92
CA LYS A 78 -7.31 3.65 -0.81
C LYS A 78 -7.65 5.08 -0.37
N ARG A 79 -6.68 5.98 -0.33
CA ARG A 79 -6.89 7.40 -0.03
C ARG A 79 -7.82 8.04 -1.07
N LYS A 80 -7.62 7.75 -2.36
CA LYS A 80 -8.48 8.29 -3.42
C LYS A 80 -9.92 7.79 -3.29
N ILE A 81 -10.11 6.50 -3.01
CA ILE A 81 -11.44 5.92 -2.77
C ILE A 81 -12.08 6.58 -1.55
N TYR A 82 -11.34 6.71 -0.45
CA TYR A 82 -11.81 7.38 0.76
C TYR A 82 -12.17 8.85 0.54
N ASP A 83 -11.36 9.58 -0.23
CA ASP A 83 -11.63 10.98 -0.55
C ASP A 83 -12.86 11.16 -1.44
N GLN A 84 -13.19 10.18 -2.28
CA GLN A 84 -14.34 10.22 -3.19
C GLN A 84 -15.64 9.68 -2.57
N PHE A 85 -15.55 8.63 -1.75
CA PHE A 85 -16.70 7.84 -1.33
C PHE A 85 -16.75 7.56 0.19
N GLY A 86 -15.79 8.07 0.97
CA GLY A 86 -15.72 7.83 2.41
C GLY A 86 -15.45 6.36 2.79
N GLU A 87 -15.81 5.98 4.02
CA GLU A 87 -15.66 4.58 4.49
C GLU A 87 -16.54 3.60 3.70
N ASP A 88 -17.70 4.04 3.19
CA ASP A 88 -18.60 3.19 2.41
C ASP A 88 -17.95 2.70 1.11
N GLY A 89 -17.16 3.55 0.45
CA GLY A 89 -16.39 3.17 -0.73
C GLY A 89 -15.28 2.16 -0.44
N LEU A 90 -14.65 2.27 0.74
CA LEU A 90 -13.63 1.31 1.18
C LEU A 90 -14.27 -0.06 1.45
N ASN A 91 -15.42 -0.09 2.12
CA ASN A 91 -16.15 -1.34 2.39
C ASN A 91 -16.57 -2.06 1.10
N GLN A 92 -17.00 -1.30 0.08
CA GLN A 92 -17.34 -1.88 -1.24
C GLN A 92 -16.12 -2.39 -1.99
N ALA A 93 -15.01 -1.64 -1.97
CA ALA A 93 -13.73 -2.09 -2.54
C ALA A 93 -13.24 -3.38 -1.87
N GLN A 94 -13.33 -3.44 -0.54
CA GLN A 94 -12.90 -4.60 0.24
C GLN A 94 -13.82 -5.81 0.06
N GLN A 95 -15.12 -5.62 -0.16
CA GLN A 95 -16.04 -6.71 -0.52
C GLN A 95 -15.75 -7.29 -1.91
N GLN A 96 -15.35 -6.46 -2.88
CA GLN A 96 -14.92 -6.92 -4.20
C GLN A 96 -13.57 -7.65 -4.15
N GLU A 97 -12.65 -7.23 -3.29
CA GLU A 97 -11.39 -7.94 -3.05
C GLU A 97 -11.59 -9.28 -2.34
N ASN A 98 -12.44 -9.34 -1.32
CA ASN A 98 -12.74 -10.58 -0.58
C ASN A 98 -13.45 -11.65 -1.44
N GLN A 99 -14.16 -11.25 -2.50
CA GLN A 99 -14.73 -12.18 -3.48
C GLN A 99 -13.67 -12.75 -4.45
N ARG A 100 -12.51 -12.09 -4.58
CA ARG A 100 -11.39 -12.55 -5.43
C ARG A 100 -10.34 -13.33 -4.64
N ASN A 101 -10.14 -13.00 -3.37
CA ASN A 101 -9.24 -13.68 -2.45
C ASN A 101 -10.03 -14.21 -1.25
N ALA A 102 -10.42 -15.48 -1.30
CA ALA A 102 -11.00 -16.16 -0.15
C ALA A 102 -9.93 -16.31 0.95
N GLY A 103 -9.92 -15.39 1.93
CA GLY A 103 -9.31 -15.67 3.23
C GLY A 103 -8.50 -14.57 3.92
N GLN A 104 -8.32 -13.37 3.35
CA GLN A 104 -7.44 -12.37 3.98
C GLN A 104 -8.19 -11.12 4.41
N ALA A 105 -8.76 -11.17 5.63
CA ALA A 105 -9.31 -9.99 6.30
C ALA A 105 -8.21 -8.95 6.54
N HIS A 106 -8.12 -7.94 5.66
CA HIS A 106 -7.20 -6.81 5.76
C HIS A 106 -7.74 -5.77 6.75
N GLY A 107 -7.57 -6.02 8.05
CA GLY A 107 -7.93 -5.04 9.07
C GLY A 107 -7.24 -5.30 10.40
N PHE A 108 -6.80 -4.24 11.08
CA PHE A 108 -6.13 -4.30 12.38
C PHE A 108 -7.02 -4.72 13.55
N GLY A 109 -8.30 -5.01 13.31
CA GLY A 109 -9.29 -5.30 14.36
C GLY A 109 -8.98 -6.54 15.21
N ASN A 110 -8.23 -7.52 14.69
CA ASN A 110 -7.88 -8.76 15.39
C ASN A 110 -6.39 -8.89 15.73
N MET A 111 -5.55 -7.89 15.41
CA MET A 111 -4.12 -7.96 15.69
C MET A 111 -3.79 -7.34 17.06
N ASN A 112 -2.77 -7.88 17.73
CA ASN A 112 -2.30 -7.29 18.98
C ASN A 112 -1.54 -6.00 18.69
N MET A 113 -1.61 -5.05 19.61
CA MET A 113 -0.89 -3.77 19.54
C MET A 113 0.60 -3.94 19.19
N ASP A 114 1.24 -4.94 19.78
CA ASP A 114 2.66 -5.26 19.56
C ASP A 114 2.90 -5.81 18.16
N ASP A 115 2.01 -6.66 17.64
CA ASP A 115 2.10 -7.21 16.28
C ASP A 115 1.92 -6.11 15.22
N ILE A 116 0.95 -5.22 15.46
CA ILE A 116 0.70 -4.06 14.60
C ILE A 116 1.90 -3.11 14.63
N PHE A 117 2.41 -2.82 15.82
CA PHE A 117 3.58 -1.97 15.97
C PHE A 117 4.81 -2.59 15.31
N ASN A 118 5.01 -3.89 15.45
CA ASN A 118 6.12 -4.60 14.81
C ASN A 118 5.96 -4.64 13.27
N GLN A 119 4.75 -4.76 12.75
CA GLN A 119 4.48 -4.65 11.32
C GLN A 119 4.82 -3.25 10.78
N PHE A 120 4.59 -2.19 11.56
CA PHE A 120 4.85 -0.81 11.13
C PHE A 120 6.25 -0.26 11.46
N PHE A 121 6.86 -0.73 12.55
CA PHE A 121 8.07 -0.17 13.16
C PHE A 121 9.11 -1.22 13.57
N GLY A 122 8.75 -2.51 13.57
CA GLY A 122 9.64 -3.63 13.94
C GLY A 122 10.66 -4.00 12.87
N GLY A 123 10.47 -3.52 11.64
CA GLY A 123 11.46 -3.58 10.56
C GLY A 123 12.52 -2.50 10.67
N GLY A 124 13.40 -2.60 11.68
CA GLY A 124 14.67 -1.86 11.74
C GLY A 124 14.72 -0.65 12.67
N GLY A 125 15.31 -0.85 13.85
CA GLY A 125 16.24 0.09 14.51
C GLY A 125 15.70 1.46 14.93
N ALA A 126 15.50 1.62 16.24
CA ALA A 126 15.31 2.90 16.89
C ALA A 126 16.55 3.82 16.75
N GLY A 127 16.41 4.97 16.08
CA GLY A 127 17.39 6.06 16.13
C GLY A 127 17.12 7.21 15.14
N PRO A 128 17.20 8.50 15.54
CA PRO A 128 16.98 9.63 14.65
C PRO A 128 18.26 9.94 13.87
N GLY A 129 18.34 9.45 12.62
CA GLY A 129 19.41 9.84 11.69
C GLY A 129 20.15 8.68 11.04
N ALA A 130 19.44 7.87 10.26
CA ALA A 130 20.08 7.03 9.24
C ALA A 130 19.05 6.76 8.14
N GLY A 131 19.27 7.35 6.97
CA GLY A 131 18.74 6.75 5.75
C GLY A 131 19.63 5.57 5.39
N PHE A 132 19.04 4.43 5.07
CA PHE A 132 19.53 3.31 4.25
C PHE A 132 18.32 2.36 4.17
N GLY A 133 17.89 1.82 3.03
CA GLY A 133 18.72 1.34 1.95
C GLY A 133 19.02 -0.14 2.19
N GLY A 134 18.04 -1.00 1.87
CA GLY A 134 18.21 -2.45 1.71
C GLY A 134 18.71 -3.24 2.92
N HIS A 135 18.84 -4.55 2.70
CA HIS A 135 19.35 -5.59 3.60
C HIS A 135 18.26 -6.20 4.51
N GLY A 136 17.82 -7.43 4.31
CA GLY A 136 18.64 -8.58 3.94
C GLY A 136 19.58 -8.89 5.10
N GLY A 137 19.16 -9.75 6.03
CA GLY A 137 19.97 -10.01 7.23
C GLY A 137 19.27 -10.91 8.23
N ASN A 138 19.08 -12.16 7.84
CA ASN A 138 18.65 -13.26 8.69
C ASN A 138 19.70 -13.53 9.78
N PHE A 139 19.44 -13.14 11.03
CA PHE A 139 20.22 -13.59 12.19
C PHE A 139 19.39 -14.57 13.02
N ASN A 140 19.43 -15.84 12.61
CA ASN A 140 19.00 -16.95 13.47
C ASN A 140 20.26 -17.59 14.08
N LEU A 141 20.48 -17.31 15.36
CA LEU A 141 21.47 -17.98 16.20
C LEU A 141 20.77 -19.20 16.81
N GLY A 142 21.05 -20.41 16.31
CA GLY A 142 20.65 -21.64 16.99
C GLY A 142 20.21 -22.81 16.10
N GLY A 143 21.10 -23.81 15.99
CA GLY A 143 20.75 -25.22 16.14
C GLY A 143 19.87 -25.90 15.08
N GLY A 144 20.52 -26.61 14.15
CA GLY A 144 20.14 -27.96 13.71
C GLY A 144 18.79 -28.15 13.03
N HIS A 145 18.79 -28.27 11.69
CA HIS A 145 18.27 -29.43 10.95
C HIS A 145 18.44 -29.16 9.44
N HIS A 146 19.22 -30.01 8.76
CA HIS A 146 19.33 -30.03 7.30
C HIS A 146 18.01 -30.51 6.70
N GLN A 147 17.17 -29.58 6.23
CA GLN A 147 16.25 -29.85 5.12
C GLN A 147 16.85 -29.22 3.88
N GLN A 148 17.18 -30.04 2.89
CA GLN A 148 17.57 -29.61 1.56
C GLN A 148 16.39 -28.89 0.91
N GLN A 149 16.33 -27.57 1.05
CA GLN A 149 15.54 -26.72 0.19
C GLN A 149 16.29 -26.62 -1.14
N HIS A 150 15.69 -27.13 -2.22
CA HIS A 150 16.07 -26.74 -3.57
C HIS A 150 16.03 -25.21 -3.65
N GLN A 151 17.20 -24.58 -3.73
CA GLN A 151 17.33 -23.15 -3.96
C GLN A 151 16.77 -22.85 -5.36
N GLN A 152 15.51 -22.43 -5.42
CA GLN A 152 15.00 -21.71 -6.59
C GLN A 152 15.84 -20.44 -6.72
N GLN A 153 16.56 -20.31 -7.83
CA GLN A 153 17.31 -19.10 -8.12
C GLN A 153 16.36 -17.90 -8.11
N PRO A 154 16.76 -16.77 -7.49
CA PRO A 154 15.93 -15.58 -7.47
C PRO A 154 15.62 -15.13 -8.91
N ARG A 155 14.34 -14.95 -9.23
CA ARG A 155 13.87 -14.47 -10.53
C ARG A 155 14.51 -13.10 -10.80
N VAL A 156 15.25 -12.98 -11.90
CA VAL A 156 15.91 -11.73 -12.29
C VAL A 156 14.90 -10.81 -12.96
N ASP A 157 14.72 -9.61 -12.40
CA ASP A 157 13.92 -8.57 -13.02
C ASP A 157 14.73 -7.82 -14.07
N TYR A 158 14.51 -8.15 -15.35
CA TYR A 158 15.23 -7.53 -16.45
C TYR A 158 14.89 -6.04 -16.63
N PHE A 159 13.78 -5.55 -16.09
CA PHE A 159 13.27 -4.19 -16.30
C PHE A 159 13.38 -3.29 -15.06
N GLU A 160 14.07 -3.76 -14.02
CA GLU A 160 14.31 -2.98 -12.82
C GLU A 160 15.00 -1.64 -13.15
N ASN A 161 14.59 -0.58 -12.45
CA ASN A 161 15.08 0.79 -12.62
C ASN A 161 14.91 1.36 -14.04
N SER A 162 13.83 1.02 -14.75
CA SER A 162 13.48 1.61 -16.05
C SER A 162 12.07 2.16 -16.08
N ASP A 163 11.79 3.03 -17.05
CA ASP A 163 10.45 3.60 -17.28
C ASP A 163 9.45 2.61 -17.91
N VAL A 164 9.90 1.35 -18.11
CA VAL A 164 9.09 0.28 -18.66
C VAL A 164 8.04 -0.14 -17.65
N THR A 165 6.77 -0.10 -18.04
CA THR A 165 5.65 -0.49 -17.18
C THR A 165 5.42 -1.99 -17.25
N LYS A 166 5.45 -2.69 -16.11
CA LYS A 166 5.04 -4.09 -16.06
C LYS A 166 3.51 -4.20 -16.15
N LEU A 167 3.06 -4.92 -17.16
CA LEU A 167 1.67 -5.17 -17.46
C LEU A 167 1.33 -6.60 -17.04
N ASN A 168 0.30 -6.72 -16.21
CA ASN A 168 -0.32 -7.96 -15.79
C ASN A 168 -1.84 -7.77 -15.84
N MET A 169 -2.60 -8.80 -15.45
CA MET A 169 -4.05 -8.79 -15.62
C MET A 169 -4.73 -7.68 -14.80
N GLN A 170 -4.08 -7.23 -13.73
CA GLN A 170 -4.56 -6.17 -12.85
C GLN A 170 -4.25 -4.79 -13.42
N THR A 171 -3.04 -4.60 -13.96
CA THR A 171 -2.57 -3.31 -14.47
C THR A 171 -2.97 -3.03 -15.92
N ILE A 172 -3.34 -4.04 -16.73
CA ILE A 172 -3.72 -3.87 -18.13
C ILE A 172 -4.96 -2.97 -18.32
N SER A 173 -5.85 -2.88 -17.32
CA SER A 173 -6.98 -1.95 -17.31
C SER A 173 -6.57 -0.47 -17.23
N SER A 174 -5.37 -0.19 -16.71
CA SER A 174 -4.81 1.16 -16.63
C SER A 174 -4.25 1.63 -17.99
N PHE A 175 -3.83 0.67 -18.83
CA PHE A 175 -3.37 0.88 -20.20
C PHE A 175 -4.51 1.37 -21.11
N TYR A 176 -5.68 0.73 -21.08
CA TYR A 176 -6.83 1.08 -21.94
C TYR A 176 -7.42 2.48 -21.67
N ARG A 177 -7.15 3.06 -20.49
CA ARG A 177 -7.73 4.34 -20.07
C ARG A 177 -6.90 5.55 -20.47
N ARG A 178 -5.71 5.37 -21.05
CA ARG A 178 -4.81 6.46 -21.45
C ARG A 178 -4.91 6.70 -22.95
N ASN A 179 -5.05 7.95 -23.35
CA ASN A 179 -4.99 8.38 -24.76
C ASN A 179 -3.53 8.46 -25.26
N ILE A 180 -2.76 7.40 -24.99
CA ILE A 180 -1.32 7.28 -25.28
C ILE A 180 -1.15 6.00 -26.10
N VAL A 181 -0.36 6.06 -27.17
CA VAL A 181 0.00 4.87 -27.94
C VAL A 181 0.99 4.04 -27.14
N TRP A 182 0.83 2.73 -27.14
CA TRP A 182 1.69 1.84 -26.37
C TRP A 182 2.39 0.81 -27.24
N VAL A 183 3.63 0.50 -26.88
CA VAL A 183 4.38 -0.65 -27.40
C VAL A 183 4.52 -1.65 -26.25
N ILE A 184 3.94 -2.84 -26.45
CA ILE A 184 3.97 -3.91 -25.45
C ILE A 184 4.93 -5.00 -25.90
N PHE A 185 5.82 -5.40 -25.01
CA PHE A 185 6.70 -6.55 -25.21
C PHE A 185 6.27 -7.73 -24.33
N PHE A 186 5.71 -8.74 -24.99
CA PHE A 186 5.40 -10.03 -24.40
C PHE A 186 6.66 -10.88 -24.43
N TYR A 187 7.11 -11.33 -23.27
CA TYR A 187 8.36 -12.07 -23.15
C TYR A 187 8.21 -13.31 -22.28
N ASN A 188 9.05 -14.30 -22.54
CA ASN A 188 9.22 -15.44 -21.65
C ASN A 188 10.62 -15.34 -21.00
N PRO A 189 10.74 -15.35 -19.67
CA PRO A 189 12.01 -15.22 -18.96
C PRO A 189 12.99 -16.38 -19.24
N LYS A 190 12.51 -17.52 -19.76
CA LYS A 190 13.34 -18.65 -20.20
C LYS A 190 13.97 -18.44 -21.58
N ASP A 191 13.59 -17.40 -22.33
CA ASP A 191 14.21 -17.07 -23.62
C ASP A 191 15.66 -16.60 -23.42
N SER A 192 16.60 -17.21 -24.13
CA SER A 192 18.03 -16.87 -24.06
C SER A 192 18.33 -15.43 -24.51
N LYS A 193 17.46 -14.84 -25.33
CA LYS A 193 17.61 -13.47 -25.87
C LYS A 193 16.94 -12.40 -25.03
N ILE A 194 16.36 -12.74 -23.87
CA ILE A 194 15.59 -11.78 -23.08
C ILE A 194 16.43 -10.60 -22.60
N LYS A 195 17.69 -10.83 -22.24
CA LYS A 195 18.61 -9.78 -21.75
C LYS A 195 18.83 -8.69 -22.81
N GLU A 196 19.16 -9.10 -24.02
CA GLU A 196 19.41 -8.19 -25.15
C GLU A 196 18.15 -7.41 -25.52
N ARG A 197 17.00 -8.10 -25.60
CA ARG A 197 15.72 -7.46 -25.90
C ARG A 197 15.28 -6.49 -24.80
N ALA A 198 15.49 -6.85 -23.53
CA ALA A 198 15.16 -6.00 -22.41
C ALA A 198 15.93 -4.67 -22.45
N GLU A 199 17.23 -4.69 -22.77
CA GLU A 199 18.02 -3.46 -22.96
C GLU A 199 17.47 -2.56 -24.07
N GLN A 200 17.06 -3.13 -25.21
CA GLN A 200 16.46 -2.37 -26.29
C GLN A 200 15.15 -1.70 -25.86
N PHE A 201 14.32 -2.40 -25.10
CA PHE A 201 13.06 -1.87 -24.57
C PHE A 201 13.26 -0.82 -23.49
N LYS A 202 14.31 -0.93 -22.66
CA LYS A 202 14.72 0.14 -21.73
C LYS A 202 15.08 1.42 -22.48
N ILE A 203 15.94 1.31 -23.49
CA ILE A 203 16.36 2.46 -24.32
C ILE A 203 15.16 3.07 -25.03
N LEU A 204 14.25 2.24 -25.57
CA LEU A 204 13.02 2.70 -26.21
C LEU A 204 12.16 3.50 -25.22
N SER A 205 11.98 2.98 -24.02
CA SER A 205 11.20 3.62 -22.95
C SER A 205 11.77 4.97 -22.54
N GLU A 206 13.09 5.06 -22.35
CA GLU A 206 13.76 6.32 -22.05
C GLU A 206 13.64 7.35 -23.18
N LYS A 207 13.82 6.92 -24.44
CA LYS A 207 13.77 7.82 -25.61
C LYS A 207 12.37 8.31 -25.95
N THR A 208 11.35 7.53 -25.60
CA THR A 208 9.95 7.83 -25.93
C THR A 208 9.12 8.28 -24.73
N HIS A 209 9.79 8.55 -23.60
CA HIS A 209 9.16 8.97 -22.37
C HIS A 209 8.18 10.14 -22.60
N GLY A 210 6.93 9.95 -22.20
CA GLY A 210 5.87 10.94 -22.35
C GLY A 210 5.20 11.03 -23.74
N ILE A 211 5.70 10.30 -24.74
CA ILE A 211 5.11 10.25 -26.10
C ILE A 211 4.41 8.89 -26.32
N ILE A 212 5.12 7.80 -26.04
CA ILE A 212 4.64 6.42 -26.19
C ILE A 212 4.84 5.71 -24.86
N GLY A 213 3.83 4.95 -24.43
CA GLY A 213 3.96 4.07 -23.29
C GLY A 213 4.70 2.79 -23.68
N VAL A 214 5.72 2.39 -22.93
CA VAL A 214 6.41 1.12 -23.14
C VAL A 214 6.05 0.18 -22.01
N GLY A 215 5.46 -0.97 -22.37
CA GLY A 215 5.00 -1.97 -21.42
C GLY A 215 5.63 -3.34 -21.68
N VAL A 216 5.70 -4.18 -20.65
CA VAL A 216 6.16 -5.57 -20.75
C VAL A 216 5.19 -6.52 -20.08
N VAL A 217 5.02 -7.71 -20.63
CA VAL A 217 4.20 -8.79 -20.04
C VAL A 217 5.08 -10.02 -19.89
N ASP A 218 5.15 -10.58 -18.68
CA ASP A 218 5.83 -11.84 -18.40
C ASP A 218 4.87 -13.00 -18.67
N CYS A 219 5.05 -13.68 -19.81
CA CYS A 219 4.18 -14.78 -20.24
C CYS A 219 4.34 -16.06 -19.44
N GLU A 220 5.34 -16.15 -18.56
CA GLU A 220 5.41 -17.26 -17.60
C GLU A 220 4.53 -16.99 -16.38
N GLU A 221 4.31 -15.72 -16.01
CA GLU A 221 3.43 -15.35 -14.90
C GLU A 221 1.98 -15.15 -15.35
N ASP A 222 1.78 -14.52 -16.50
CA ASP A 222 0.47 -14.11 -17.01
C ASP A 222 0.17 -14.75 -18.38
N GLU A 223 0.08 -16.09 -18.43
CA GLU A 223 -0.18 -16.85 -19.67
C GLU A 223 -1.48 -16.42 -20.39
N GLU A 224 -2.50 -16.00 -19.63
CA GLU A 224 -3.78 -15.54 -20.18
C GLU A 224 -3.67 -14.23 -20.99
N ILE A 225 -2.59 -13.46 -20.82
CA ILE A 225 -2.41 -12.15 -21.46
C ILE A 225 -1.66 -12.25 -22.79
N CYS A 226 -0.92 -13.33 -23.04
CA CYS A 226 0.14 -13.39 -24.07
C CYS A 226 -0.25 -13.76 -25.52
#